data_AF-C4XJ36-F1
#
_entry.id   AF-C4XJ36-F1
#
_cell.length_a   1.000
_cell.length_b   1.000
_cell.length_c   1.000
_cell.angle_alpha   90.00
_cell.angle_beta   90.00
_cell.angle_gamma   90.00
#
_symmetry.space_group_name_H-M   'P 1'
#
loop_
_entity.id
_entity.type
_entity.pdbx_description
1 polymer ?
#
loop_
_entity_poly.entity_id
_entity_poly.type
_entity_poly.pdbx_seq_one_letter_code
_entity_poly.pdbx_strand_id
1 'polypeptide(L)' 'MFEQLKKEKPWARLRMTRKQYEAKRPWAKSGLSREQWEAGLDYFPDEAIDAIYREVEADILVEAIFGKVE' A
#
# COMPACT_ATOMS: atom_id res chain seq x y z
N MET A 1 -9.12 22.13 15.90
CA MET A 1 -7.85 21.49 16.31
C MET A 1 -8.00 19.98 16.16
N PHE A 2 -8.13 19.49 14.92
CA PHE A 2 -8.28 18.07 14.58
C PHE A 2 -7.12 17.53 13.73
N GLU A 3 -6.11 18.36 13.46
CA GLU A 3 -4.98 18.13 12.53
C GLU A 3 -3.94 17.10 13.01
N GLN A 4 -4.20 16.39 14.11
CA GLN A 4 -3.29 15.36 14.64
C GLN A 4 -4.03 14.06 14.96
N LEU A 5 -5.07 13.72 14.18
CA LEU A 5 -5.40 12.30 14.02
C LEU A 5 -4.12 11.62 13.54
N LYS A 6 -3.53 10.80 14.41
CA LYS A 6 -2.21 10.18 14.23
C LYS A 6 -2.10 9.65 12.81
N LYS A 7 -1.31 10.35 11.98
CA LYS A 7 -0.98 9.92 10.63
C LYS A 7 -0.62 8.44 10.66
N GLU A 8 -1.41 7.65 9.95
CA GLU A 8 -1.25 6.21 10.00
C GLU A 8 0.15 5.83 9.54
N LYS A 9 0.71 4.78 10.16
CA LYS A 9 2.05 4.34 9.83
C LYS A 9 2.08 3.87 8.36
N PRO A 10 3.19 4.04 7.63
CA PRO A 10 3.30 3.66 6.22
C PRO A 10 2.86 2.23 5.92
N TRP A 11 3.23 1.27 6.78
CA TRP A 11 2.81 -0.13 6.64
C TRP A 11 1.31 -0.35 6.88
N ALA A 12 0.68 0.44 7.75
CA ALA A 12 -0.75 0.35 8.03
C ALA A 12 -1.57 0.87 6.84
N ARG A 13 -1.17 2.01 6.27
CA ARG A 13 -1.76 2.56 5.04
C ARG A 13 -1.68 1.56 3.88
N LEU A 14 -0.56 0.85 3.78
CA LEU A 14 -0.36 -0.23 2.80
C LEU A 14 -0.85 -1.60 3.29
N ARG A 15 -1.83 -1.64 4.21
CA ARG A 15 -2.53 -2.84 4.70
C ARG A 15 -1.60 -4.03 4.98
N MET A 16 -0.43 -3.78 5.56
CA MET A 16 0.55 -4.81 5.85
C MET A 16 1.12 -4.71 7.26
N THR A 17 1.60 -5.83 7.76
CA THR A 17 2.31 -5.84 9.04
C THR A 17 3.63 -5.10 8.91
N ARG A 18 4.09 -4.49 10.01
CA ARG A 18 5.43 -3.88 10.07
C ARG A 18 6.52 -4.86 9.63
N LYS A 19 6.43 -6.13 10.03
CA LYS A 19 7.39 -7.17 9.64
C LYS A 19 7.44 -7.37 8.13
N GLN A 20 6.29 -7.42 7.46
CA GLN A 20 6.23 -7.55 6.00
C GLN A 20 6.78 -6.31 5.30
N TYR A 21 6.48 -5.11 5.81
CA TYR A 21 6.99 -3.85 5.24
C TYR A 21 8.52 -3.79 5.29
N GLU A 22 9.11 -4.08 6.45
CA GLU A 22 10.56 -4.10 6.63
C GLU A 22 11.25 -5.23 5.83
N ALA A 23 10.57 -6.36 5.61
CA ALA A 23 11.09 -7.45 4.79
C ALA A 23 11.04 -7.13 3.28
N LYS A 24 9.94 -6.53 2.81
CA LYS A 24 9.74 -6.18 1.39
C LYS A 24 10.59 -4.98 0.97
N ARG A 25 10.94 -4.08 1.91
CA ARG A 25 11.69 -2.83 1.70
C ARG A 25 11.24 -2.08 0.44
N PRO A 26 9.99 -1.58 0.38
CA PRO A 26 9.45 -0.96 -0.84
C PRO A 26 10.32 0.17 -1.39
N TRP A 27 10.90 1.00 -0.50
CA TRP A 27 11.81 2.09 -0.84
C TRP A 27 13.08 1.62 -1.58
N ALA A 28 13.60 0.44 -1.23
CA ALA A 28 14.78 -0.10 -1.89
C ALA A 28 14.47 -0.50 -3.34
N LYS A 29 13.26 -1.04 -3.60
CA LYS A 29 12.82 -1.40 -4.95
C LYS A 29 12.48 -0.18 -5.81
N SER A 30 12.06 0.91 -5.19
CA SER A 30 11.80 2.17 -5.89
C SER A 30 13.05 3.02 -6.14
N GLY A 31 14.22 2.60 -5.64
CA GLY A 31 15.46 3.39 -5.71
C GLY A 31 15.42 4.68 -4.89
N LEU A 32 14.53 4.77 -3.90
CA LEU A 32 14.35 5.93 -3.04
C LEU A 32 14.91 5.67 -1.63
N SER A 33 15.23 6.74 -0.90
CA SER A 33 15.39 6.61 0.55
C SER A 33 14.05 6.24 1.19
N ARG A 34 14.11 5.69 2.40
CA ARG A 34 12.90 5.35 3.16
C ARG A 34 12.03 6.60 3.37
N GLU A 35 12.64 7.71 3.75
CA GLU A 35 11.97 8.99 4.01
C GLU A 35 11.30 9.52 2.74
N GLN A 36 11.98 9.45 1.59
CA GLN A 36 11.43 9.88 0.30
C GLN A 36 10.23 9.02 -0.12
N TRP A 37 10.34 7.69 0.05
CA TRP A 37 9.23 6.78 -0.23
C TRP A 37 8.03 7.05 0.68
N GLU A 38 8.27 7.16 1.99
CA GLU A 38 7.20 7.38 2.98
C GLU A 38 6.54 8.75 2.78
N ALA A 39 7.31 9.80 2.45
CA ALA A 39 6.75 11.09 2.04
C ALA A 39 5.93 10.98 0.74
N GLY A 40 6.36 10.13 -0.19
CA GLY A 40 5.62 9.80 -1.40
C GLY A 40 4.21 9.27 -1.12
N LEU A 41 4.06 8.44 -0.09
CA LEU A 41 2.75 7.90 0.31
C LEU A 41 1.77 9.00 0.73
N ASP A 42 2.26 10.12 1.26
CA ASP A 42 1.42 11.22 1.76
C ASP A 42 0.67 11.97 0.66
N TYR A 43 1.16 11.88 -0.57
CA TYR A 43 0.49 12.48 -1.73
C TYR A 43 -0.72 11.67 -2.19
N PHE A 44 -0.84 10.42 -1.75
CA PHE A 44 -1.98 9.58 -2.10
C PHE A 44 -3.02 9.67 -0.98
N PRO A 45 -4.27 10.06 -1.29
CA PRO A 45 -5.39 9.90 -0.36
C PRO A 45 -5.58 8.42 0.01
N ASP A 46 -6.08 8.15 1.21
CA ASP A 46 -6.31 6.77 1.66
C ASP A 46 -7.36 6.08 0.77
N GLU A 47 -8.33 6.82 0.24
CA GLU A 47 -9.32 6.32 -0.72
C GLU A 47 -8.68 5.85 -2.04
N ALA A 48 -7.60 6.49 -2.47
CA ALA A 48 -6.88 6.08 -3.68
C ALA A 48 -6.13 4.77 -3.46
N ILE A 49 -5.49 4.62 -2.29
CA ILE A 49 -4.85 3.37 -1.89
C ILE A 49 -5.90 2.25 -1.79
N ASP A 50 -7.04 2.53 -1.17
CA ASP A 50 -8.16 1.59 -1.05
C ASP A 50 -8.73 1.16 -2.40
N ALA A 51 -8.85 2.07 -3.37
CA ALA A 51 -9.30 1.75 -4.72
C ALA A 51 -8.35 0.75 -5.39
N ILE A 52 -7.04 0.98 -5.30
CA ILE A 52 -6.01 0.06 -5.84
C ILE A 52 -6.12 -1.33 -5.20
N TYR A 53 -6.33 -1.40 -3.87
CA TYR A 53 -6.52 -2.69 -3.20
C TYR A 53 -7.75 -3.43 -3.71
N ARG A 54 -8.88 -2.73 -3.90
CA ARG A 54 -10.12 -3.34 -4.39
C ARG A 54 -9.98 -3.87 -5.82
N GLU A 55 -9.26 -3.17 -6.68
CA GLU A 55 -8.96 -3.63 -8.03
C GLU A 55 -8.15 -4.93 -8.01
N VAL A 56 -7.06 -4.96 -7.24
CA VAL A 56 -6.22 -6.17 -7.12
C VAL A 56 -7.00 -7.32 -6.47
N GLU A 57 -7.84 -7.06 -5.47
CA GLU A 57 -8.70 -8.08 -4.86
C GLU A 57 -9.72 -8.64 -5.86
N ALA A 58 -10.27 -7.80 -6.73
CA ALA A 58 -11.18 -8.23 -7.79
C ALA A 58 -10.44 -9.13 -8.81
N ASP A 59 -9.23 -8.77 -9.23
CA ASP A 59 -8.42 -9.58 -10.14
C ASP A 59 -8.09 -10.95 -9.52
N ILE A 60 -7.66 -10.98 -8.25
CA ILE A 60 -7.40 -12.22 -7.51
C ILE A 60 -8.66 -13.09 -7.43
N LEU A 61 -9.84 -12.48 -7.21
CA LEU A 61 -11.09 -13.22 -7.14
C LEU A 61 -11.48 -13.80 -8.50
N VAL A 62 -11.32 -13.04 -9.58
CA VAL A 62 -11.55 -13.53 -10.95
C VAL A 62 -10.63 -14.71 -11.26
N GLU A 63 -9.33 -14.59 -10.96
CA GLU A 63 -8.37 -15.69 -11.13
C GLU A 63 -8.73 -16.92 -10.29
N ALA A 64 -9.21 -16.72 -9.07
CA ALA A 64 -9.60 -17.82 -8.19
C ALA A 64 -10.85 -18.57 -8.68
N ILE A 65 -11.79 -17.87 -9.32
CA ILE A 65 -13.05 -18.45 -9.81
C ILE A 65 -12.86 -19.09 -11.20
N PHE A 66 -12.19 -18.40 -12.11
CA PHE A 66 -12.13 -18.79 -13.53
C PHE A 66 -10.78 -19.37 -13.95
N GLY A 67 -9.77 -19.35 -13.07
CA GLY A 67 -8.38 -19.65 -13.42
C GLY A 67 -7.67 -18.43 -14.01
N LYS A 68 -6.38 -18.58 -14.32
CA LYS A 68 -5.60 -17.50 -14.95
C LYS A 68 -6.15 -17.21 -16.34
N VAL A 69 -6.52 -15.94 -16.58
CA VAL A 69 -6.82 -15.45 -17.92
C VAL A 69 -5.47 -15.12 -18.57
N GLU A 70 -5.00 -15.98 -19.47
CA GLU A 70 -3.82 -15.72 -20.33
C GLU A 70 -4.12 -14.70 -21.43
#